data_AF-A0A2R6HIR9-F1
#
_entry.id   AF-A0A2R6HIR9-F1
#
_cell.length_a   1.000
_cell.length_b   1.000
_cell.length_c   1.000
_cell.angle_alpha   90.00
_cell.angle_beta   90.00
_cell.angle_gamma   90.00
#
_symmetry.space_group_name_H-M   'P 1'
#
loop_
_entity.id
_entity.type
_entity.pdbx_description
1 polymer ?
#
loop_
_entity_poly.entity_id
_entity_poly.type
_entity_poly.pdbx_seq_one_letter_code
_entity_poly.pdbx_strand_id
1 'polypeptide(L)' 'MTGQTQGEATTPGRPSPGPLDADSVERIDVHLQRALHAEGAKKDFHVRHARQLLEAWKDDA' A
#
# COMPACT_ATOMS: atom_id res chain seq x y z
N MET A 1 0.44 42.90 1.13
CA MET A 1 1.13 42.63 2.42
C MET A 1 0.06 42.76 3.48
N THR A 2 -0.42 41.74 4.20
CA THR A 2 0.15 40.50 4.76
C THR A 2 -0.92 39.41 4.61
N GLY A 3 -0.67 38.18 4.13
CA GLY A 3 0.36 37.26 4.59
C GLY A 3 -0.11 36.54 5.86
N GLN A 4 -1.07 35.61 5.74
CA GLN A 4 -1.42 34.61 6.76
C GLN A 4 -1.98 33.36 6.04
N THR A 5 -1.13 32.65 5.31
CA THR A 5 -1.41 31.24 4.97
C THR A 5 -1.10 30.44 6.22
N GLN A 6 -2.13 29.98 6.91
CA GLN A 6 -2.01 29.08 8.05
C GLN A 6 -1.41 27.77 7.53
N GLY A 7 -0.09 27.66 7.66
CA GLY A 7 0.61 26.39 7.62
C GLY A 7 0.21 25.55 8.82
N GLU A 8 0.44 24.25 8.68
CA GLU A 8 0.22 23.19 9.69
C GLU A 8 -1.25 22.84 9.96
N ALA A 9 -1.82 22.09 9.02
CA ALA A 9 -2.58 20.91 9.40
C ALA A 9 -1.61 19.72 9.38
N THR A 10 -0.78 19.60 10.42
CA THR A 10 -0.22 18.32 10.81
C THR A 10 -1.39 17.39 11.07
N THR A 11 -1.67 16.47 10.14
CA THR A 11 -2.65 15.40 10.36
C THR A 11 -2.22 14.66 11.63
N PRO A 12 -3.01 14.69 12.72
CA PRO A 12 -2.65 13.98 13.93
C PRO A 12 -2.49 12.50 13.56
N GLY A 13 -1.38 11.92 14.02
CA GLY A 13 -0.80 10.67 13.50
C GLY A 13 -1.83 9.65 13.04
N ARG A 14 -1.77 9.33 11.74
CA ARG A 14 -2.42 8.12 11.24
C ARG A 14 -1.93 6.97 12.12
N PRO A 15 -2.81 6.22 12.77
CA PRO A 15 -2.41 5.02 13.48
C PRO A 15 -1.51 4.22 12.56
N SER A 16 -0.34 3.80 13.05
CA SER A 16 0.43 2.83 12.28
C SER A 16 -0.50 1.65 12.06
N PRO A 17 -0.68 1.19 10.81
CA PRO A 17 -1.47 0.00 10.57
C PRO A 17 -0.99 -1.11 11.48
N GLY A 18 -1.95 -1.74 12.16
CA GLY A 18 -1.71 -2.92 12.96
C GLY A 18 -1.05 -4.00 12.09
N PRO A 19 -0.48 -5.05 12.69
CA PRO A 19 0.18 -6.11 11.92
C PRO A 19 -0.73 -6.62 10.80
N LEU A 20 -0.18 -6.85 9.60
CA LEU A 20 -0.93 -7.51 8.52
C LEU A 20 -1.49 -8.83 9.04
N ASP A 21 -2.74 -9.11 8.73
CA ASP A 21 -3.33 -10.42 8.98
C ASP A 21 -2.74 -11.48 8.02
N ALA A 22 -2.85 -12.75 8.40
CA ALA A 22 -2.24 -13.85 7.67
C ALA A 22 -2.81 -14.03 6.25
N ASP A 23 -4.10 -13.74 6.03
CA ASP A 23 -4.73 -13.83 4.70
C ASP A 23 -4.16 -12.76 3.77
N SER A 24 -4.02 -11.52 4.25
CA SER A 24 -3.39 -10.45 3.50
C SER A 24 -1.93 -10.78 3.14
N VAL A 25 -1.16 -11.36 4.08
CA VAL A 25 0.21 -11.80 3.80
C VAL A 25 0.25 -12.88 2.71
N GLU A 26 -0.59 -13.91 2.82
CA GLU A 26 -0.64 -15.01 1.85
C GLU A 26 -1.01 -14.49 0.44
N ARG A 27 -2.01 -13.61 0.35
CA ARG A 27 -2.45 -13.04 -0.93
C ARG A 27 -1.38 -12.17 -1.58
N ILE A 28 -0.66 -11.35 -0.80
CA ILE A 28 0.46 -10.57 -1.31
C ILE A 28 1.56 -11.51 -1.82
N ASP A 29 1.92 -12.53 -1.04
CA ASP A 29 2.97 -13.48 -1.40
C ASP A 29 2.66 -14.24 -2.69
N VAL A 30 1.42 -14.73 -2.87
CA VAL A 30 0.98 -15.41 -4.11
C VAL A 30 1.17 -14.51 -5.34
N HIS A 31 0.88 -13.21 -5.22
CA HIS A 31 1.10 -12.28 -6.33
C HIS A 31 2.59 -12.03 -6.59
N LEU A 32 3.41 -11.91 -5.55
CA LEU A 32 4.87 -11.77 -5.72
C LEU A 32 5.49 -13.02 -6.36
N GLN A 33 5.11 -14.22 -5.92
CA GLN A 33 5.55 -15.48 -6.51
C GLN A 33 5.15 -15.56 -7.99
N ARG A 34 3.89 -15.24 -8.33
CA ARG A 34 3.46 -15.23 -9.74
C ARG A 34 4.19 -14.17 -10.57
N ALA A 35 4.53 -13.02 -10.00
CA ALA A 35 5.33 -11.99 -10.68
C ALA A 35 6.76 -12.47 -10.98
N LEU A 36 7.38 -13.21 -10.06
CA LEU A 36 8.73 -13.76 -10.25
C LEU A 36 8.80 -14.75 -11.42
N HIS A 37 7.72 -15.49 -11.67
CA HIS A 37 7.62 -16.50 -12.73
C HIS A 37 6.93 -15.99 -14.01
N ALA A 38 6.54 -14.72 -14.07
CA ALA A 38 5.87 -14.11 -15.21
C ALA A 38 6.77 -13.12 -15.94
N GLU A 39 6.43 -12.85 -17.20
CA GLU A 39 7.10 -11.86 -18.04
C GLU A 39 6.12 -10.82 -18.60
N GLY A 40 6.66 -9.67 -19.00
CA GLY A 40 5.91 -8.57 -19.61
C GLY A 40 4.70 -8.12 -18.77
N ALA A 41 3.58 -7.89 -19.44
CA ALA A 41 2.38 -7.34 -18.83
C ALA A 41 1.81 -8.19 -17.66
N LYS A 42 2.06 -9.52 -17.65
CA LYS A 42 1.61 -10.40 -16.57
C LYS A 42 2.39 -10.14 -15.28
N LYS A 43 3.70 -9.96 -15.37
CA LYS A 43 4.54 -9.57 -14.23
C LYS A 43 4.06 -8.25 -13.64
N ASP A 44 3.85 -7.24 -14.48
CA ASP A 44 3.40 -5.93 -14.05
C ASP A 44 2.02 -5.97 -13.40
N PHE A 45 1.11 -6.81 -13.92
CA PHE A 45 -0.19 -7.06 -13.31
C PHE A 45 -0.05 -7.58 -11.88
N HIS A 46 0.77 -8.62 -11.67
CA HIS A 46 0.96 -9.20 -10.35
C HIS A 46 1.62 -8.23 -9.36
N VAL A 47 2.62 -7.47 -9.79
CA VAL A 47 3.27 -6.44 -8.96
C VAL A 47 2.29 -5.33 -8.58
N ARG A 48 1.50 -4.82 -9.53
CA ARG A 48 0.47 -3.80 -9.24
C ARG A 48 -0.55 -4.32 -8.24
N HIS A 49 -0.99 -5.56 -8.38
CA HIS A 49 -2.00 -6.10 -7.48
C HIS A 49 -1.45 -6.32 -6.06
N ALA A 50 -0.22 -6.81 -5.91
CA ALA A 50 0.44 -6.89 -4.61
C ALA A 50 0.56 -5.51 -3.94
N ARG A 51 0.84 -4.44 -4.71
CA ARG A 51 0.87 -3.07 -4.19
C ARG A 51 -0.51 -2.60 -3.73
N GLN A 52 -1.55 -2.85 -4.52
CA GLN A 52 -2.93 -2.48 -4.17
C GLN A 52 -3.38 -3.15 -2.86
N LEU A 53 -3.02 -4.41 -2.62
CA LEU A 53 -3.29 -5.10 -1.37
C LEU A 53 -2.58 -4.44 -0.18
N LEU A 54 -1.32 -4.05 -0.36
CA LEU A 54 -0.55 -3.36 0.68
C LEU A 54 -1.08 -1.94 0.94
N GLU A 55 -1.52 -1.24 -0.10
CA GLU A 55 -2.14 0.09 0.00
C GLU A 55 -3.47 0.02 0.73
N ALA A 56 -4.32 -0.96 0.41
CA ALA A 56 -5.56 -1.21 1.13
C ALA A 56 -5.29 -1.41 2.64
N TRP A 57 -4.33 -2.28 2.99
CA TRP A 57 -3.95 -2.46 4.40
C TRP A 57 -3.44 -1.18 5.07
N LYS A 58 -2.67 -0.34 4.35
CA LYS A 58 -2.24 0.97 4.88
C LYS A 58 -3.41 1.94 5.04
N ASP A 59 -4.47 1.78 4.24
CA ASP A 59 -5.61 2.67 4.25
C ASP A 59 -6.69 2.31 5.27
N ASP A 60 -6.81 1.03 5.61
CA ASP A 60 -7.69 0.50 6.66
C ASP A 60 -7.22 0.79 8.11
N ALA A 61 -6.15 1.58 8.28
CA ALA A 61 -5.58 2.00 9.56
C ALA A 61 -5.65 3.51 9.81
#